data_AF-A0A3L8SB45-F1
#
_entry.id   AF-A0A3L8SB45-F1
#
_cell.length_a   1.000
_cell.length_b   1.000
_cell.length_c   1.000
_cell.angle_alpha   90.00
_cell.angle_beta   90.00
_cell.angle_gamma   90.00
#
_symmetry.space_group_name_H-M   'P 1'
#
loop_
_entity.id
_entity.type
_entity.pdbx_description
1 polymer ?
#
loop_
_entity_poly.entity_id
_entity_poly.type
_entity_poly.pdbx_seq_one_letter_code
_entity_poly.pdbx_strand_id
1 'polypeptide(L)'
;PEELTNALEISNIVFTSLFALEMLLKVLVYGPFGYIKNPYNIFDGIIVVISVWEIVGQQGGGLSVLRTFRLMRVLKLVRFMPALQRQLVVLMKTMDNVATFCMLLMLFIFIFSILGMHLFGCKFASERDGDTLPDRKNFDSLLWAIVTVFQILTQEDWNKVLYNGMASTSSWAALYFIALMTFGNYVLFNLLVAILVEGFQTEEISKREEASGQLSCIQLPVDSSGP
;
A
#
# COMPACT_ATOMS: atom_id res chain seq x y z
N PRO A 1 -22.94 24.65 17.53
CA PRO A 1 -22.64 23.48 16.67
C PRO A 1 -22.58 23.84 15.18
N GLU A 2 -23.54 24.62 14.69
CA GLU A 2 -23.66 25.01 13.29
C GLU A 2 -22.65 26.08 12.87
N GLU A 3 -22.35 27.06 13.74
CA GLU A 3 -21.31 28.05 13.46
C GLU A 3 -19.92 27.44 13.34
N LEU A 4 -19.59 26.47 14.20
CA LEU A 4 -18.29 25.79 14.18
C LEU A 4 -18.12 24.94 12.90
N THR A 5 -19.19 24.30 12.44
CA THR A 5 -19.15 23.49 11.21
C THR A 5 -19.03 24.35 9.98
N ASN A 6 -19.78 25.47 9.91
CA ASN A 6 -19.65 26.46 8.84
C ASN A 6 -18.25 27.08 8.81
N ALA A 7 -17.68 27.44 9.96
CA ALA A 7 -16.33 27.98 10.05
C ALA A 7 -15.27 26.96 9.56
N LEU A 8 -15.43 25.68 9.92
CA LEU A 8 -14.54 24.61 9.45
C LEU A 8 -14.62 24.41 7.94
N GLU A 9 -15.80 24.51 7.35
CA GLU A 9 -16.01 24.32 5.91
C GLU A 9 -15.42 25.48 5.10
N ILE A 10 -15.68 26.72 5.52
CA ILE A 10 -15.09 27.91 4.91
C ILE A 10 -13.56 27.84 4.97
N SER A 11 -13.02 27.51 6.14
CA SER A 11 -11.58 27.33 6.35
C SER A 11 -10.98 26.28 5.41
N ASN A 12 -11.65 25.13 5.26
CA ASN A 12 -11.21 24.07 4.34
C ASN A 12 -11.17 24.52 2.88
N ILE A 13 -12.17 25.28 2.43
CA ILE A 13 -12.23 25.79 1.06
C ILE A 13 -11.09 26.79 0.82
N VAL A 14 -10.87 27.74 1.74
CA VAL A 14 -9.82 28.75 1.64
C VAL A 14 -8.43 28.11 1.64
N PHE A 15 -8.15 27.18 2.54
CA PHE A 15 -6.86 26.49 2.54
C PHE A 15 -6.65 25.67 1.27
N THR A 16 -7.68 24.98 0.79
CA THR A 16 -7.56 24.16 -0.44
C THR A 16 -7.29 25.04 -1.67
N SER A 17 -7.94 26.20 -1.78
CA SER A 17 -7.72 27.10 -2.91
C SER A 17 -6.32 27.72 -2.88
N LEU A 18 -5.82 28.13 -1.71
CA LEU A 18 -4.46 28.62 -1.56
C LEU A 18 -3.42 27.56 -1.94
N PHE A 19 -3.61 26.31 -1.50
CA PHE A 19 -2.71 25.22 -1.86
C PHE A 19 -2.78 24.82 -3.32
N ALA A 20 -3.96 24.88 -3.94
CA ALA A 20 -4.12 24.68 -5.37
C ALA A 20 -3.39 25.76 -6.18
N LEU A 21 -3.45 27.00 -5.72
CA LEU A 21 -2.73 28.12 -6.33
C LEU A 21 -1.22 27.95 -6.15
N GLU A 22 -0.74 27.59 -4.96
CA GLU A 22 0.67 27.26 -4.71
C GLU A 22 1.17 26.15 -5.65
N MET A 23 0.39 25.07 -5.81
CA MET A 23 0.70 23.98 -6.73
C MET A 23 0.82 24.48 -8.17
N LEU A 24 -0.16 25.28 -8.63
CA LEU A 24 -0.20 25.80 -9.99
C LEU A 24 0.98 26.73 -10.27
N LEU A 25 1.34 27.60 -9.31
CA LEU A 25 2.54 28.44 -9.40
C LEU A 25 3.82 27.60 -9.50
N LYS A 26 3.98 26.57 -8.67
CA LYS A 26 5.15 25.68 -8.76
C LYS A 26 5.23 24.95 -10.11
N VAL A 27 4.09 24.50 -10.64
CA VAL A 27 4.03 23.85 -11.97
C VAL A 27 4.39 24.84 -13.08
N LEU A 28 3.97 26.09 -13.00
CA LEU A 28 4.34 27.13 -13.97
C LEU A 28 5.84 27.47 -13.92
N VAL A 29 6.43 27.57 -12.72
CA VAL A 29 7.85 27.93 -12.53
C VAL A 29 8.78 26.79 -12.94
N TYR A 30 8.55 25.57 -12.46
CA TYR A 30 9.42 24.43 -12.72
C TYR A 30 9.07 23.68 -14.02
N GLY A 31 7.93 23.97 -14.61
CA GLY A 31 7.30 23.12 -15.62
C GLY A 31 6.75 21.81 -15.03
N PRO A 32 5.89 21.10 -15.76
CA PRO A 32 5.29 19.84 -15.29
C PRO A 32 6.36 18.76 -15.02
N PHE A 33 7.38 18.65 -15.87
CA PHE A 33 8.46 17.69 -15.69
C PHE A 33 9.41 18.04 -14.54
N GLY A 34 9.65 19.33 -14.29
CA GLY A 34 10.46 19.78 -13.15
C GLY A 34 9.74 19.60 -11.81
N TYR A 35 8.42 19.80 -11.78
CA TYR A 35 7.59 19.57 -10.60
C TYR A 35 7.62 18.11 -10.14
N ILE A 36 7.47 17.16 -11.07
CA ILE A 36 7.45 15.72 -10.79
C ILE A 36 8.82 15.21 -10.33
N LYS A 37 9.92 15.88 -10.65
CA LYS A 37 11.25 15.43 -10.21
C LYS A 37 11.44 15.47 -8.68
N ASN A 38 10.70 16.33 -7.97
CA ASN A 38 10.81 16.45 -6.52
C ASN A 38 9.70 15.62 -5.81
N PRO A 39 10.05 14.59 -5.02
CA PRO A 39 9.06 13.72 -4.37
C PRO A 39 8.17 14.46 -3.37
N TYR A 40 8.68 15.53 -2.74
CA TYR A 40 7.90 16.36 -1.84
C TYR A 40 6.83 17.16 -2.59
N ASN A 41 7.15 17.63 -3.80
CA ASN A 41 6.19 18.31 -4.66
C ASN A 41 5.13 17.33 -5.18
N ILE A 42 5.51 16.13 -5.62
CA ILE A 42 4.52 15.10 -6.02
C ILE A 42 3.54 14.83 -4.86
N PHE A 43 4.06 14.57 -3.66
CA PHE A 43 3.23 14.27 -2.50
C PHE A 43 2.26 15.42 -2.19
N ASP A 44 2.78 16.66 -2.20
CA ASP A 44 1.98 17.86 -2.00
C ASP A 44 0.84 17.99 -3.04
N GLY A 45 1.18 17.77 -4.32
CA GLY A 45 0.24 17.80 -5.44
C GLY A 45 -0.86 16.74 -5.31
N ILE A 46 -0.53 15.51 -4.88
CA ILE A 46 -1.53 14.46 -4.63
C ILE A 46 -2.56 14.92 -3.59
N ILE A 47 -2.09 15.51 -2.48
CA ILE A 47 -2.98 16.02 -1.43
C ILE A 47 -3.88 17.14 -1.96
N VAL A 48 -3.34 18.06 -2.78
CA VAL A 48 -4.14 19.12 -3.44
C VAL A 48 -5.21 18.53 -4.34
N VAL A 49 -4.85 17.58 -5.20
CA VAL A 49 -5.79 16.95 -6.14
C VAL A 49 -6.92 16.23 -5.42
N ILE A 50 -6.62 15.45 -4.38
CA ILE A 50 -7.63 14.79 -3.53
C ILE A 50 -8.54 15.84 -2.87
N SER A 51 -7.97 16.95 -2.40
CA SER A 51 -8.72 18.02 -1.73
C SER A 51 -9.65 18.76 -2.68
N VAL A 52 -9.23 19.02 -3.92
CA VAL A 52 -10.08 19.63 -4.95
C VAL A 52 -11.18 18.66 -5.37
N TRP A 53 -10.84 17.38 -5.57
CA TRP A 53 -11.79 16.33 -5.91
C TRP A 53 -12.89 16.18 -4.85
N GLU A 54 -12.54 16.27 -3.57
CA GLU A 54 -13.51 16.26 -2.47
C GLU A 54 -14.54 17.39 -2.61
N ILE A 55 -14.10 18.63 -2.86
CA ILE A 55 -14.96 19.81 -2.96
C ILE A 55 -15.91 19.69 -4.17
N VAL A 56 -15.38 19.27 -5.33
CA VAL A 56 -16.18 19.10 -6.56
C VAL A 56 -17.18 17.95 -6.41
N GLY A 57 -16.78 16.86 -5.77
CA GLY A 57 -17.61 15.68 -5.55
C GLY A 57 -18.80 15.91 -4.61
N GLN A 58 -18.80 16.97 -3.79
CA GLN A 58 -19.92 17.27 -2.90
C GLN A 58 -21.14 17.86 -3.62
N GLN A 59 -20.98 18.39 -4.84
CA GLN A 59 -22.08 19.00 -5.60
C GLN A 59 -22.96 17.96 -6.33
N GLY A 60 -22.48 16.71 -6.49
CA GLY A 60 -23.22 15.61 -7.10
C GLY A 60 -23.95 14.75 -6.07
N GLY A 61 -25.27 14.92 -5.93
CA GLY A 61 -26.11 14.31 -4.87
C GLY A 61 -26.34 12.78 -4.92
N GLY A 62 -25.35 11.96 -5.25
CA GLY A 62 -25.59 10.54 -5.58
C GLY A 62 -24.93 9.46 -4.72
N LEU A 63 -23.76 9.69 -4.11
CA LEU A 63 -22.95 8.58 -3.59
C LEU A 63 -22.65 8.77 -2.10
N SER A 64 -23.23 7.94 -1.24
CA SER A 64 -22.90 7.90 0.19
C SER A 64 -21.40 7.67 0.44
N VAL A 65 -20.71 7.02 -0.51
CA VAL A 65 -19.24 6.83 -0.52
C VAL A 65 -18.49 8.17 -0.59
N LEU A 66 -19.02 9.19 -1.30
CA LEU A 66 -18.45 10.54 -1.36
C LEU A 66 -18.43 11.25 0.00
N ARG A 67 -19.31 10.85 0.92
CA ARG A 67 -19.28 11.34 2.30
C ARG A 67 -18.13 10.72 3.11
N THR A 68 -17.75 9.48 2.83
CA THR A 68 -16.60 8.82 3.48
C THR A 68 -15.28 9.48 3.08
N PHE A 69 -15.16 10.00 1.85
CA PHE A 69 -14.00 10.78 1.41
C PHE A 69 -13.76 12.05 2.24
N ARG A 70 -14.74 12.53 3.00
CA ARG A 70 -14.53 13.60 3.97
C ARG A 70 -13.44 13.24 4.99
N LEU A 71 -13.22 11.97 5.31
CA LEU A 71 -12.13 11.52 6.18
C LEU A 71 -10.74 11.78 5.56
N MET A 72 -10.63 11.81 4.23
CA MET A 72 -9.38 12.11 3.53
C MET A 72 -8.89 13.53 3.81
N ARG A 73 -9.76 14.46 4.25
CA ARG A 73 -9.34 15.80 4.68
C ARG A 73 -8.33 15.75 5.84
N VAL A 74 -8.36 14.68 6.66
CA VAL A 74 -7.35 14.46 7.72
C VAL A 74 -5.95 14.29 7.12
N LEU A 75 -5.83 13.79 5.89
CA LEU A 75 -4.55 13.72 5.18
C LEU A 75 -3.94 15.10 4.90
N LYS A 76 -4.73 16.18 4.90
CA LYS A 76 -4.19 17.56 4.85
C LYS A 76 -3.28 17.84 6.06
N LEU A 77 -3.50 17.18 7.20
CA LEU A 77 -2.65 17.30 8.39
C LEU A 77 -1.20 16.88 8.09
N VAL A 78 -1.01 15.93 7.16
CA VAL A 78 0.32 15.47 6.76
C VAL A 78 1.16 16.61 6.19
N ARG A 79 0.55 17.60 5.52
CA ARG A 79 1.27 18.78 5.02
C ARG A 79 1.88 19.63 6.14
N PHE A 80 1.25 19.64 7.31
CA PHE A 80 1.72 20.38 8.48
C PHE A 80 2.72 19.56 9.33
N MET A 81 2.88 18.27 9.02
CA MET A 81 3.78 17.37 9.73
C MET A 81 4.94 16.95 8.81
N PRO A 82 6.01 17.76 8.70
CA PRO A 82 7.15 17.46 7.83
C PRO A 82 7.84 16.14 8.20
N ALA A 83 7.77 15.74 9.48
CA ALA A 83 8.24 14.43 9.93
C ALA A 83 7.50 13.27 9.25
N LEU A 84 6.17 13.38 9.09
CA LEU A 84 5.34 12.36 8.44
C LEU A 84 5.59 12.33 6.92
N GLN A 85 5.71 13.50 6.28
CA GLN A 85 6.08 13.58 4.86
C GLN A 85 7.40 12.88 4.58
N ARG A 86 8.41 13.11 5.42
CA ARG A 86 9.72 12.43 5.30
C ARG A 86 9.56 10.91 5.42
N GLN A 87 8.80 10.43 6.40
CA GLN A 87 8.55 8.99 6.57
C GLN A 87 7.85 8.37 5.36
N LEU A 88 6.81 9.02 4.82
CA LEU A 88 6.10 8.53 3.63
C LEU A 88 7.00 8.52 2.38
N VAL A 89 7.81 9.55 2.17
CA VAL A 89 8.77 9.58 1.05
C VAL A 89 9.81 8.47 1.18
N VAL A 90 10.32 8.21 2.39
CA VAL A 90 11.26 7.11 2.63
C VAL A 90 10.59 5.75 2.38
N LEU A 91 9.36 5.56 2.87
CA LEU A 91 8.57 4.35 2.64
C LEU A 91 8.39 4.07 1.14
N MET A 92 8.11 5.11 0.35
CA MET A 92 7.97 4.98 -1.10
C MET A 92 9.29 4.59 -1.78
N LYS A 93 10.43 5.09 -1.29
CA LYS A 93 11.76 4.69 -1.81
C LYS A 93 12.10 3.24 -1.49
N THR A 94 11.64 2.72 -0.36
CA THR A 94 11.84 1.31 0.01
C THR A 94 10.84 0.38 -0.67
N MET A 95 9.80 0.92 -1.33
CA MET A 95 8.75 0.10 -1.92
C MET A 95 9.22 -0.66 -3.16
N ASP A 96 10.17 -0.11 -3.92
CA ASP A 96 10.73 -0.76 -5.12
C ASP A 96 11.41 -2.09 -4.76
N ASN A 97 12.17 -2.09 -3.67
CA ASN A 97 12.83 -3.25 -3.10
C ASN A 97 11.81 -4.33 -2.67
N VAL A 98 10.77 -3.91 -1.96
CA VAL A 98 9.69 -4.80 -1.48
C VAL A 98 8.83 -5.34 -2.63
N ALA A 99 8.64 -4.58 -3.71
CA ALA A 99 7.76 -4.93 -4.82
C ALA A 99 8.16 -6.24 -5.51
N THR A 100 9.46 -6.50 -5.67
CA THR A 100 9.96 -7.74 -6.29
C THR A 100 9.58 -8.97 -5.48
N PHE A 101 9.69 -8.90 -4.15
CA PHE A 101 9.30 -10.01 -3.27
C PHE A 101 7.78 -10.16 -3.15
N CYS A 102 7.04 -9.05 -3.10
CA CYS A 102 5.58 -9.06 -3.16
C CYS A 102 5.07 -9.71 -4.45
N MET A 103 5.73 -9.50 -5.59
CA MET A 103 5.38 -10.17 -6.85
C MET A 103 5.52 -11.69 -6.76
N LEU A 104 6.59 -12.18 -6.13
CA LEU A 104 6.78 -13.62 -5.89
C LEU A 104 5.68 -14.18 -4.97
N LEU A 105 5.33 -13.47 -3.89
CA LEU A 105 4.24 -13.85 -3.00
C LEU A 105 2.89 -13.88 -3.74
N MET A 106 2.61 -12.88 -4.57
CA MET A 106 1.39 -12.82 -5.38
C MET A 106 1.32 -13.96 -6.41
N LEU A 107 2.44 -14.35 -7.02
CA LEU A 107 2.51 -15.52 -7.90
C LEU A 107 2.19 -16.81 -7.14
N PHE A 108 2.74 -16.99 -5.94
CA PHE A 108 2.44 -18.13 -5.08
C PHE A 108 0.94 -18.18 -4.74
N ILE A 109 0.36 -17.05 -4.31
CA ILE A 109 -1.08 -16.92 -4.02
C ILE A 109 -1.88 -17.27 -5.27
N PHE A 110 -1.50 -16.77 -6.43
CA PHE A 110 -2.20 -17.02 -7.69
C PHE A 110 -2.22 -18.51 -8.05
N ILE A 111 -1.07 -19.20 -7.97
CA ILE A 111 -0.98 -20.64 -8.24
C ILE A 111 -1.89 -21.43 -7.30
N PHE A 112 -1.81 -21.18 -5.99
CA PHE A 112 -2.65 -21.88 -5.02
C PHE A 112 -4.12 -21.54 -5.16
N SER A 113 -4.46 -20.32 -5.61
CA SER A 113 -5.84 -19.90 -5.88
C SER A 113 -6.44 -20.71 -7.02
N ILE A 114 -5.74 -20.83 -8.15
CA ILE A 114 -6.18 -21.63 -9.30
C ILE A 114 -6.32 -23.11 -8.92
N LEU A 115 -5.34 -23.66 -8.20
CA LEU A 115 -5.43 -25.04 -7.69
C LEU A 115 -6.64 -25.22 -6.77
N GLY A 116 -6.87 -24.28 -5.86
CA GLY A 116 -8.02 -24.28 -4.95
C GLY A 116 -9.35 -24.22 -5.71
N MET A 117 -9.45 -23.38 -6.75
CA MET A 117 -10.63 -23.34 -7.62
C MET A 117 -10.91 -24.69 -8.30
N HIS A 118 -9.87 -25.36 -8.81
CA HIS A 118 -10.03 -26.67 -9.44
C HIS A 118 -10.46 -27.76 -8.46
N LEU A 119 -10.00 -27.70 -7.20
CA LEU A 119 -10.31 -28.70 -6.18
C LEU A 119 -11.66 -28.45 -5.49
N PHE A 120 -11.96 -27.18 -5.20
CA PHE A 120 -12.99 -26.75 -4.25
C PHE A 120 -14.04 -25.80 -4.84
N GLY A 121 -13.95 -25.43 -6.13
CA GLY A 121 -14.86 -24.49 -6.75
C GLY A 121 -16.33 -24.91 -6.68
N CYS A 122 -17.19 -23.98 -6.28
CA CYS A 122 -18.64 -24.12 -6.07
C CYS A 122 -19.04 -25.15 -5.00
N LYS A 123 -18.12 -25.58 -4.14
CA LYS A 123 -18.40 -26.57 -3.08
C LYS A 123 -18.58 -25.95 -1.71
N PHE A 124 -18.14 -24.70 -1.52
CA PHE A 124 -18.11 -24.06 -0.20
C PHE A 124 -19.43 -23.32 0.03
N ALA A 125 -20.45 -24.11 0.36
CA ALA A 125 -21.76 -23.61 0.75
C ALA A 125 -21.83 -23.44 2.28
N SER A 126 -22.35 -22.31 2.75
CA SER A 126 -22.67 -22.11 4.17
C SER A 126 -24.20 -22.12 4.33
N GLU A 127 -24.72 -23.06 5.12
CA GLU A 127 -26.12 -23.02 5.53
C GLU A 127 -26.29 -21.94 6.60
N ARG A 128 -26.96 -20.84 6.26
CA ARG A 128 -27.29 -19.79 7.22
C ARG A 128 -28.76 -19.44 7.06
N ASP A 129 -29.53 -19.73 8.12
CA ASP A 129 -30.93 -19.30 8.25
C ASP A 129 -31.87 -19.86 7.16
N GLY A 130 -31.69 -21.13 6.78
CA GLY A 130 -32.53 -21.82 5.79
C GLY A 130 -32.18 -21.52 4.32
N ASP A 131 -31.32 -20.53 4.07
CA ASP A 131 -30.78 -20.23 2.73
C ASP A 131 -29.34 -20.72 2.60
N THR A 132 -29.08 -21.45 1.51
CA THR A 132 -27.73 -21.92 1.14
C THR A 132 -27.00 -20.80 0.39
N LEU A 133 -26.28 -19.95 1.12
CA LEU A 133 -25.48 -18.88 0.54
C LEU A 133 -24.01 -19.34 0.41
N PRO A 134 -23.29 -18.93 -0.65
CA PRO A 134 -21.87 -19.20 -0.77
C PRO A 134 -21.13 -18.55 0.41
N ASP A 135 -20.23 -19.31 1.06
CA ASP A 135 -19.41 -18.78 2.16
C ASP A 135 -18.57 -17.61 1.62
N ARG A 136 -18.30 -16.59 2.44
CA ARG A 136 -17.42 -15.47 2.04
C ARG A 136 -16.01 -15.95 1.69
N LYS A 137 -15.59 -17.09 2.25
CA LYS A 137 -14.27 -17.70 2.09
C LYS A 137 -14.33 -18.87 1.11
N ASN A 138 -14.72 -18.59 -0.14
CA ASN A 138 -14.94 -19.62 -1.16
C ASN A 138 -13.84 -19.62 -2.25
N PHE A 139 -13.88 -20.66 -3.09
CA PHE A 139 -13.00 -20.84 -4.25
C PHE A 139 -13.79 -20.78 -5.57
N ASP A 140 -14.91 -20.04 -5.61
CA ASP A 140 -15.84 -20.06 -6.75
C ASP A 140 -15.38 -19.13 -7.87
N SER A 141 -14.68 -18.04 -7.50
CA SER A 141 -14.09 -17.09 -8.45
C SER A 141 -12.64 -16.80 -8.10
N LEU A 142 -11.86 -16.36 -9.09
CA LEU A 142 -10.44 -16.08 -8.92
C LEU A 142 -10.17 -15.05 -7.81
N LEU A 143 -10.93 -13.96 -7.76
CA LEU A 143 -10.74 -12.92 -6.74
C LEU A 143 -11.05 -13.45 -5.33
N TRP A 144 -12.15 -14.19 -5.18
CA TRP A 144 -12.49 -14.81 -3.88
C TRP A 144 -11.50 -15.89 -3.46
N ALA A 145 -10.99 -16.68 -4.41
CA ALA A 145 -9.92 -17.65 -4.17
C ALA A 145 -8.62 -16.97 -3.71
N ILE A 146 -8.20 -15.89 -4.37
CA ILE A 146 -7.04 -15.08 -3.99
C ILE A 146 -7.19 -14.54 -2.57
N VAL A 147 -8.35 -13.95 -2.25
CA VAL A 147 -8.63 -13.43 -0.90
C VAL A 147 -8.63 -14.55 0.13
N THR A 148 -9.20 -15.72 -0.19
CA THR A 148 -9.25 -16.87 0.72
C THR A 148 -7.85 -17.45 0.96
N VAL A 149 -7.04 -17.60 -0.08
CA VAL A 149 -5.63 -18.04 0.05
C VAL A 149 -4.82 -17.03 0.84
N PHE A 150 -4.98 -15.74 0.58
CA PHE A 150 -4.35 -14.67 1.36
C PHE A 150 -4.74 -14.75 2.84
N GLN A 151 -6.02 -14.94 3.15
CA GLN A 151 -6.51 -15.11 4.52
C GLN A 151 -5.90 -16.33 5.22
N ILE A 152 -5.72 -17.44 4.50
CA ILE A 152 -5.04 -18.63 5.04
C ILE A 152 -3.57 -18.33 5.33
N LEU A 153 -2.88 -17.60 4.44
CA LEU A 153 -1.49 -17.19 4.63
C LEU A 153 -1.29 -16.23 5.81
N THR A 154 -2.25 -15.35 6.09
CA THR A 154 -2.25 -14.52 7.32
C THR A 154 -2.60 -15.31 8.57
N GLN A 155 -2.84 -16.63 8.44
CA GLN A 155 -3.24 -17.53 9.51
C GLN A 155 -4.57 -17.14 10.16
N GLU A 156 -5.42 -16.41 9.45
CA GLU A 156 -6.71 -15.96 9.98
C GLU A 156 -7.79 -16.96 9.61
N ASP A 157 -8.43 -17.57 10.62
CA ASP A 157 -9.58 -18.47 10.44
C ASP A 157 -9.32 -19.66 9.45
N TRP A 158 -8.05 -20.00 9.18
CA TRP A 158 -7.66 -21.05 8.25
C TRP A 158 -8.24 -22.42 8.61
N ASN A 159 -8.38 -22.71 9.91
CA ASN A 159 -9.01 -23.93 10.42
C ASN A 159 -10.45 -24.09 9.91
N LYS A 160 -11.22 -22.99 9.87
CA LYS A 160 -12.61 -23.04 9.38
C LYS A 160 -12.65 -23.40 7.90
N VAL A 161 -11.77 -22.78 7.10
CA VAL A 161 -11.68 -23.04 5.66
C VAL A 161 -11.20 -24.48 5.38
N LEU A 162 -10.25 -24.98 6.18
CA LEU A 162 -9.81 -26.37 6.15
C LEU A 162 -10.96 -27.34 6.44
N TYR A 163 -11.69 -27.13 7.55
CA TYR A 163 -12.79 -28.02 7.93
C TYR A 163 -13.93 -27.98 6.90
N ASN A 164 -14.27 -26.80 6.38
CA ASN A 164 -15.25 -26.64 5.30
C ASN A 164 -14.79 -27.39 4.03
N GLY A 165 -13.51 -27.27 3.67
CA GLY A 165 -12.93 -27.99 2.54
C GLY A 165 -13.00 -29.51 2.71
N MET A 166 -12.68 -30.03 3.90
CA MET A 166 -12.78 -31.45 4.21
C MET A 166 -14.23 -31.95 4.20
N ALA A 167 -15.16 -31.19 4.76
CA ALA A 167 -16.58 -31.53 4.80
C ALA A 167 -17.21 -31.55 3.41
N SER A 168 -16.78 -30.65 2.52
CA SER A 168 -17.36 -30.47 1.18
C SER A 168 -16.73 -31.38 0.10
N THR A 169 -15.61 -32.04 0.40
CA THR A 169 -14.92 -32.92 -0.56
C THR A 169 -14.51 -34.25 0.05
N SER A 170 -13.41 -34.27 0.79
CA SER A 170 -12.89 -35.45 1.48
C SER A 170 -11.82 -35.02 2.49
N SER A 171 -11.47 -35.90 3.43
CA SER A 171 -10.39 -35.65 4.40
C SER A 171 -9.03 -35.37 3.74
N TRP A 172 -8.81 -35.84 2.50
CA TRP A 172 -7.59 -35.58 1.73
C TRP A 172 -7.40 -34.11 1.33
N ALA A 173 -8.48 -33.32 1.35
CA ALA A 173 -8.42 -31.86 1.17
C ALA A 173 -7.48 -31.18 2.17
N ALA A 174 -7.30 -31.78 3.36
CA ALA A 174 -6.39 -31.26 4.37
C ALA A 174 -4.96 -31.11 3.87
N LEU A 175 -4.51 -31.96 2.94
CA LEU A 175 -3.16 -31.88 2.37
C LEU A 175 -2.93 -30.57 1.61
N TYR A 176 -3.94 -30.08 0.88
CA TYR A 176 -3.84 -28.80 0.19
C TYR A 176 -3.62 -27.65 1.17
N PHE A 177 -4.43 -27.58 2.24
CA PHE A 177 -4.35 -26.50 3.23
C PHE A 177 -3.07 -26.59 4.08
N ILE A 178 -2.65 -27.80 4.46
CA ILE A 178 -1.39 -28.01 5.17
C ILE A 178 -0.21 -27.59 4.29
N ALA A 179 -0.18 -28.01 3.02
CA ALA A 179 0.85 -27.59 2.08
C ALA A 179 0.86 -26.06 1.88
N LEU A 180 -0.30 -25.46 1.65
CA LEU A 180 -0.46 -24.02 1.54
C LEU A 180 0.09 -23.29 2.77
N MET A 181 -0.23 -23.79 3.97
CA MET A 181 0.22 -23.22 5.23
C MET A 181 1.74 -23.38 5.42
N THR A 182 2.29 -24.57 5.17
CA THR A 182 3.73 -24.84 5.36
C THR A 182 4.58 -24.08 4.34
N PHE A 183 4.29 -24.23 3.05
CA PHE A 183 5.05 -23.56 1.99
C PHE A 183 4.81 -22.06 1.98
N GLY A 184 3.58 -21.63 2.23
CA GLY A 184 3.22 -20.22 2.26
C GLY A 184 3.91 -19.44 3.38
N ASN A 185 3.88 -19.99 4.61
CA ASN A 185 4.62 -19.37 5.72
C ASN A 185 6.13 -19.39 5.48
N TYR A 186 6.67 -20.46 4.87
CA TYR A 186 8.09 -20.50 4.50
C TYR A 186 8.46 -19.39 3.51
N VAL A 187 7.63 -19.16 2.49
CA VAL A 187 7.80 -18.05 1.54
C VAL A 187 7.72 -16.70 2.27
N LEU A 188 6.76 -16.51 3.18
CA LEU A 188 6.63 -15.27 3.97
C LEU A 188 7.85 -15.02 4.87
N PHE A 189 8.36 -16.04 5.56
CA PHE A 189 9.56 -15.92 6.38
C PHE A 189 10.80 -15.58 5.54
N ASN A 190 10.98 -16.23 4.40
CA ASN A 190 12.08 -15.92 3.49
C ASN A 190 11.98 -14.50 2.92
N LEU A 191 10.77 -14.03 2.64
CA LEU A 191 10.51 -12.64 2.24
C LEU A 191 10.88 -11.65 3.34
N LEU A 192 10.49 -11.93 4.60
CA LEU A 192 10.86 -11.10 5.74
C LEU A 192 12.38 -11.01 5.91
N VAL A 193 13.07 -12.16 5.84
CA VAL A 193 14.54 -12.21 5.93
C VAL A 193 15.18 -11.41 4.78
N ALA A 194 14.68 -11.57 3.56
CA ALA A 194 15.20 -10.85 2.40
C ALA A 194 15.07 -9.33 2.57
N ILE A 195 13.89 -8.84 2.98
CA ILE A 195 13.66 -7.40 3.22
C ILE A 195 14.57 -6.87 4.33
N LEU A 196 14.78 -7.65 5.41
CA LEU A 196 15.69 -7.25 6.49
C LEU A 196 17.15 -7.16 6.00
N VAL A 197 17.60 -8.15 5.23
CA VAL A 197 18.96 -8.16 4.65
C VAL A 197 19.15 -6.97 3.73
N GLU A 198 18.18 -6.68 2.85
CA GLU A 198 18.23 -5.54 1.95
C GLU A 198 18.22 -4.20 2.70
N GLY A 199 17.45 -4.11 3.79
CA GLY A 199 17.46 -2.97 4.70
C GLY A 199 18.84 -2.70 5.31
N PHE A 200 19.51 -3.74 5.81
CA PHE A 200 20.88 -3.62 6.35
C PHE A 200 21.90 -3.26 5.28
N GLN A 201 21.81 -3.86 4.10
CA GLN A 201 22.70 -3.55 2.98
C GLN A 201 22.55 -2.08 2.53
N THR A 202 21.32 -1.57 2.49
CA THR A 202 21.06 -0.17 2.14
C THR A 202 21.69 0.79 3.16
N GLU A 203 21.60 0.50 4.46
CA GLU A 203 22.27 1.29 5.51
C GLU A 203 23.80 1.25 5.39
N GLU A 204 24.39 0.09 5.12
CA GLU A 204 25.84 -0.06 4.97
C GLU A 204 26.37 0.71 3.74
N ILE A 205 25.67 0.63 2.61
CA ILE A 205 26.02 1.37 1.40
C ILE A 205 25.98 2.88 1.67
N SER A 206 24.92 3.37 2.32
CA SER A 206 24.79 4.80 2.64
C SER A 206 25.94 5.31 3.54
N LYS A 207 26.32 4.54 4.57
CA LYS A 207 27.46 4.88 5.46
C LYS A 207 28.79 4.88 4.72
N ARG A 208 28.98 3.96 3.77
CA ARG A 208 30.22 3.85 2.97
C ARG A 208 30.37 5.00 1.99
N GLU A 209 29.28 5.41 1.34
CA GLU A 209 29.25 6.58 0.47
C GLU A 209 29.55 7.88 1.23
N GLU A 210 28.99 8.05 2.43
CA GLU A 210 29.30 9.20 3.30
C GLU A 210 30.78 9.23 3.70
N ALA A 211 31.35 8.08 4.09
CA ALA A 211 32.76 7.96 4.46
C ALA A 211 33.70 8.24 3.27
N SER A 212 33.37 7.73 2.08
CA SER A 212 34.13 8.01 0.85
C SER A 212 34.01 9.46 0.40
N GLY A 213 32.84 10.08 0.53
CA GLY A 213 32.63 11.50 0.28
C GLY A 213 33.46 12.38 1.23
N GLN A 214 33.51 12.03 2.52
CA GLN A 214 34.36 12.73 3.49
C GLN A 214 35.85 12.58 3.18
N LEU A 215 36.31 11.37 2.81
CA LEU A 215 37.72 11.19 2.38
C LEU A 215 38.05 12.05 1.15
N SER A 216 37.17 12.07 0.15
CA SER A 216 37.36 12.91 -1.05
C SER A 216 37.46 14.40 -0.73
N CYS A 217 36.71 14.89 0.26
CA CYS A 217 36.78 16.29 0.70
C CYS A 217 38.05 16.59 1.51
N ILE A 218 38.62 15.61 2.20
CA ILE A 218 39.88 15.76 2.95
C ILE A 218 41.08 15.84 2.00
N GLN A 219 40.99 15.28 0.79
CA GLN A 219 42.08 15.25 -0.20
C GLN A 219 42.21 16.50 -1.08
N LEU A 220 41.40 17.56 -0.90
CA LEU A 220 41.57 18.86 -1.58
C LEU A 220 41.75 19.95 -0.52
N PRO A 221 43.00 20.37 -0.23
CA PRO A 221 43.74 21.25 -1.14
C PRO A 221 45.25 20.95 -1.21
N VAL A 222 45.91 21.26 -2.34
CA VAL A 222 47.25 21.89 -2.41
C VAL A 222 47.66 22.06 -3.90
N ASP A 223 47.79 23.35 -4.23
CA ASP A 223 48.60 24.04 -5.24
C ASP A 223 48.59 23.63 -6.72
N SER A 224 47.82 24.40 -7.49
CA SER A 224 48.21 24.81 -8.83
C SER A 224 48.50 26.32 -8.86
N SER A 225 49.58 26.74 -8.20
CA SER A 225 50.16 28.09 -8.35
C SER A 225 51.66 28.00 -8.63
N GLY A 226 51.99 28.16 -9.91
CA GLY A 226 53.32 28.54 -10.43
C GLY A 226 54.34 27.40 -10.60
N PRO A 227 55.37 27.57 -11.46
CA PRO A 227 55.76 28.79 -12.17
C PRO A 227 55.27 28.90 -13.62
#